data_AF-A0A8S3ZH57-F1
#
_entry.id   AF-A0A8S3ZH57-F1
#
_cell.length_a   1.000
_cell.length_b   1.000
_cell.length_c   1.000
_cell.angle_alpha   90.00
_cell.angle_beta   90.00
_cell.angle_gamma   90.00
#
_symmetry.space_group_name_H-M   'P 1'
#
loop_
_entity.id
_entity.type
_entity.pdbx_description
1 polymer ?
#
loop_
_entity_poly.entity_id
_entity_poly.type
_entity_poly.pdbx_seq_one_letter_code
_entity_poly.pdbx_strand_id
1 'polypeptide(L)'
;MPEKCEQREEIRWRPNRVVDGDLLMYLRAARSIAAFAGMCGGTAEDRCEAEAMDDTTVNALDTLHKHNYDTSKSLQALVKGPSVMYKEKKWNEEDI
;
A
#
# COMPACT_ATOMS: atom_id res chain seq x y z
N MET A 1 -38.77 -0.45 4.28
CA MET A 1 -37.70 -0.80 5.25
C MET A 1 -36.53 0.13 4.96
N PRO A 2 -35.86 0.72 5.97
CA PRO A 2 -34.67 1.52 5.69
C PRO A 2 -33.62 0.62 5.03
N GLU A 3 -32.99 1.11 3.96
CA GLU A 3 -31.93 0.37 3.28
C GLU A 3 -30.76 0.13 4.23
N LYS A 4 -30.11 -1.02 4.07
CA LYS A 4 -28.95 -1.37 4.91
C LYS A 4 -27.74 -0.57 4.39
N CYS A 5 -27.02 0.13 5.27
CA CYS A 5 -25.86 0.94 4.87
C CYS A 5 -24.80 0.13 4.10
N GLU A 6 -24.65 -1.17 4.39
CA GLU A 6 -23.78 -2.11 3.68
C GLU A 6 -24.05 -2.22 2.17
N GLN A 7 -25.22 -1.76 1.70
CA GLN A 7 -25.56 -1.71 0.27
C GLN A 7 -25.01 -0.46 -0.42
N ARG A 8 -24.52 0.53 0.34
CA ARG A 8 -24.07 1.83 -0.15
C ARG A 8 -22.63 2.19 0.24
N GLU A 9 -22.06 1.51 1.24
CA GLU A 9 -20.71 1.76 1.71
C GLU A 9 -19.94 0.47 2.01
N GLU A 10 -18.63 0.52 1.83
CA GLU A 10 -17.71 -0.55 2.19
C GLU A 10 -16.74 -0.03 3.27
N ILE A 11 -16.58 -0.80 4.35
CA ILE A 11 -15.60 -0.48 5.38
C ILE A 11 -14.19 -0.68 4.80
N ARG A 12 -13.36 0.36 4.83
CA ARG A 12 -11.96 0.30 4.37
C ARG A 12 -10.93 0.28 5.50
N TRP A 13 -11.36 0.62 6.71
CA TRP A 13 -10.50 0.61 7.90
C TRP A 13 -11.35 0.52 9.18
N ARG A 14 -10.78 -0.08 10.22
CA ARG A 14 -11.35 -0.17 11.56
C ARG A 14 -10.27 0.26 12.55
N PRO A 15 -10.54 1.24 13.43
CA PRO A 15 -9.56 1.72 14.40
C PRO A 15 -9.22 0.65 15.45
N ASN A 16 -8.07 0.81 16.11
CA ASN A 16 -7.63 -0.02 17.25
C ASN A 16 -7.45 -1.52 16.95
N ARG A 17 -7.21 -1.90 15.70
CA ARG A 17 -6.97 -3.29 15.30
C ARG A 17 -5.49 -3.67 15.31
N VAL A 18 -4.60 -2.68 15.25
CA VAL A 18 -3.14 -2.82 15.32
C VAL A 18 -2.63 -1.73 16.26
N VAL A 19 -1.62 -2.04 17.06
CA VAL A 19 -0.94 -1.06 17.91
C VAL A 19 -0.14 -0.10 17.03
N ASP A 20 -0.12 1.19 17.35
CA ASP A 20 0.53 2.21 16.52
C ASP A 20 2.01 1.88 16.21
N GLY A 21 2.74 1.33 17.19
CA GLY A 21 4.13 0.88 16.98
C GLY A 21 4.26 -0.18 15.89
N ASP A 22 3.39 -1.19 15.91
CA ASP A 22 3.36 -2.27 14.92
C ASP A 22 2.87 -1.76 13.56
N LEU A 23 1.91 -0.84 13.55
CA LEU A 23 1.42 -0.21 12.32
C LEU A 23 2.52 0.60 11.64
N LEU A 24 3.30 1.38 12.41
CA LEU A 24 4.45 2.14 11.90
C LEU A 24 5.53 1.21 11.34
N MET A 25 5.85 0.11 12.04
CA MET A 25 6.81 -0.88 11.56
C MET A 25 6.32 -1.56 10.27
N TYR A 26 5.04 -1.92 10.22
CA TYR A 26 4.41 -2.51 9.03
C TYR A 26 4.47 -1.58 7.82
N LEU A 27 4.10 -0.30 7.98
CA LEU A 27 4.15 0.68 6.89
C LEU A 27 5.59 0.91 6.40
N ARG A 28 6.56 0.93 7.31
CA ARG A 28 7.98 1.01 6.95
C ARG A 28 8.41 -0.19 6.10
N ALA A 29 8.04 -1.40 6.51
CA ALA A 29 8.35 -2.61 5.75
C ALA A 29 7.67 -2.62 4.37
N ALA A 30 6.40 -2.20 4.29
CA ALA A 30 5.67 -2.10 3.03
C ALA A 30 6.34 -1.13 2.04
N ARG A 31 6.80 0.03 2.51
CA ARG A 31 7.57 0.99 1.69
C ARG A 31 8.91 0.42 1.23
N SER A 32 9.62 -0.30 2.10
CA SER A 32 10.86 -0.99 1.69
C SER A 32 10.61 -2.06 0.60
N ILE A 33 9.48 -2.77 0.65
CA ILE A 33 9.08 -3.72 -0.41
C ILE A 33 8.80 -2.99 -1.72
N ALA A 34 8.09 -1.87 -1.69
CA ALA A 34 7.80 -1.07 -2.89
C ALA A 34 9.08 -0.48 -3.51
N ALA A 35 9.97 0.08 -2.68
CA ALA A 35 11.27 0.57 -3.11
C ALA A 35 12.12 -0.56 -3.73
N PHE A 36 12.09 -1.76 -3.14
CA PHE A 36 12.77 -2.93 -3.70
C PHE A 36 12.19 -3.37 -5.04
N ALA A 37 10.86 -3.37 -5.19
CA ALA A 37 10.21 -3.67 -6.45
C ALA A 37 10.60 -2.68 -7.56
N GLY A 38 10.71 -1.39 -7.25
CA GLY A 38 11.18 -0.35 -8.19
C GLY A 38 12.64 -0.54 -8.62
N MET A 39 13.50 -1.04 -7.72
CA MET A 39 14.90 -1.33 -8.05
C MET A 39 15.09 -2.52 -8.99
N CYS A 40 14.17 -3.49 -9.00
CA CYS A 40 14.27 -4.66 -9.88
C CYS A 40 13.97 -4.35 -11.36
N GLY A 41 13.60 -3.11 -11.69
CA GLY A 41 13.30 -2.67 -13.06
C GLY A 41 13.76 -1.25 -13.43
N GLY A 42 14.36 -0.48 -12.52
CA GLY A 42 14.68 0.95 -12.71
C GLY A 42 16.02 1.41 -12.10
N THR A 43 16.29 2.71 -12.20
CA THR A 43 17.53 3.34 -11.69
C THR A 43 17.40 3.73 -10.22
N ALA A 44 18.49 4.15 -9.56
CA ALA A 44 18.47 4.53 -8.15
C ALA A 44 17.55 5.73 -7.84
N GLU A 45 17.15 6.49 -8.84
CA GLU A 45 16.30 7.69 -8.73
C GLU A 45 14.81 7.32 -8.65
N ASP A 46 14.37 6.25 -9.32
CA ASP A 46 13.04 5.63 -9.19
C ASP A 46 12.75 5.12 -7.77
N ARG A 47 13.82 4.92 -6.98
CA ARG A 47 13.78 4.44 -5.60
C ARG A 47 13.07 5.43 -4.66
N CYS A 48 13.25 6.73 -4.89
CA CYS A 48 12.74 7.79 -4.01
C CYS A 48 11.27 8.14 -4.27
N GLU A 49 10.83 8.05 -5.53
CA GLU A 49 9.46 8.41 -5.90
C GLU A 49 8.46 7.32 -5.49
N ALA A 50 8.76 6.04 -5.73
CA ALA A 50 7.86 4.93 -5.36
C ALA A 50 7.73 4.71 -3.83
N GLU A 51 8.78 5.01 -3.05
CA GLU A 51 8.80 4.84 -1.59
C GLU A 51 7.92 5.87 -0.86
N ALA A 52 7.84 7.08 -1.40
CA ALA A 52 7.19 8.23 -0.77
C ALA A 52 5.77 8.50 -1.28
N MET A 53 5.31 7.82 -2.34
CA MET A 53 3.97 8.04 -2.88
C MET A 53 2.88 7.54 -1.93
N ASP A 54 1.85 8.37 -1.76
CA ASP A 54 0.66 8.05 -0.98
C ASP A 54 0.01 6.74 -1.42
N ASP A 55 0.10 6.41 -2.71
CA ASP A 55 -0.41 5.16 -3.28
C ASP A 55 0.14 3.89 -2.61
N THR A 56 1.45 3.86 -2.29
CA THR A 56 2.08 2.74 -1.57
C THR A 56 1.49 2.60 -0.17
N THR A 57 1.32 3.72 0.53
CA THR A 57 0.76 3.73 1.90
C THR A 57 -0.72 3.33 1.89
N VAL A 58 -1.51 3.84 0.93
CA VAL A 58 -2.92 3.49 0.74
C VAL A 58 -3.08 2.00 0.45
N ASN A 59 -2.26 1.44 -0.45
CA ASN A 59 -2.31 0.01 -0.76
C ASN A 59 -1.89 -0.84 0.45
N ALA A 60 -0.89 -0.42 1.21
CA ALA A 60 -0.47 -1.12 2.42
C ALA A 60 -1.60 -1.17 3.46
N LEU A 61 -2.32 -0.07 3.69
CA LEU A 61 -3.46 -0.02 4.61
C LEU A 61 -4.63 -0.87 4.14
N ASP A 62 -4.96 -0.83 2.85
CA ASP A 62 -6.03 -1.62 2.26
C ASP A 62 -5.72 -3.13 2.32
N THR A 63 -4.48 -3.51 2.01
CA THR A 63 -4.00 -4.89 2.11
C THR A 63 -4.03 -5.36 3.55
N LEU A 64 -3.67 -4.51 4.52
CA LEU A 64 -3.74 -4.84 5.94
C LEU A 64 -5.19 -5.06 6.40
N HIS A 65 -6.11 -4.20 5.97
CA HIS A 65 -7.54 -4.35 6.23
C HIS A 65 -8.09 -5.69 5.71
N LYS A 66 -7.82 -6.00 4.44
CA LYS A 66 -8.26 -7.25 3.76
C LYS A 66 -7.73 -8.51 4.42
N HIS A 67 -6.55 -8.44 5.05
CA HIS A 67 -5.94 -9.56 5.77
C HIS A 67 -6.28 -9.57 7.27
N ASN A 68 -7.37 -8.92 7.68
CA ASN A 68 -7.83 -8.86 9.06
C ASN A 68 -6.77 -8.33 10.03
N TYR A 69 -5.93 -7.41 9.58
CA TYR A 69 -4.87 -6.78 10.36
C TYR A 69 -3.73 -7.73 10.79
N ASP A 70 -3.62 -8.88 10.13
CA ASP A 70 -2.47 -9.78 10.25
C ASP A 70 -1.30 -9.23 9.43
N THR A 71 -0.36 -8.56 10.12
CA THR A 71 0.79 -7.90 9.48
C THR A 71 1.66 -8.87 8.70
N SER A 72 1.82 -10.11 9.18
CA SER A 72 2.64 -11.13 8.52
C SER A 72 2.01 -11.57 7.20
N LYS A 73 0.71 -11.91 7.20
CA LYS A 73 0.01 -12.28 5.95
C LYS A 73 -0.06 -11.13 4.96
N SER A 74 -0.27 -9.92 5.48
CA SER A 74 -0.35 -8.71 4.67
C SER A 74 0.98 -8.43 3.96
N LEU A 75 2.11 -8.49 4.67
CA LEU A 75 3.44 -8.35 4.07
C LEU A 75 3.74 -9.45 3.04
N GLN A 76 3.37 -10.70 3.33
CA GLN A 76 3.52 -11.78 2.35
C GLN A 76 2.74 -11.53 1.06
N ALA A 77 1.54 -10.93 1.16
CA ALA A 77 0.74 -10.56 -0.01
C ALA A 77 1.42 -9.44 -0.81
N LEU A 78 1.97 -8.43 -0.14
CA LEU A 78 2.70 -7.33 -0.79
C LEU A 78 3.94 -7.83 -1.54
N VAL A 79 4.68 -8.78 -0.98
CA VAL A 79 5.86 -9.38 -1.64
C VAL A 79 5.48 -10.21 -2.87
N LYS A 80 4.30 -10.85 -2.87
CA LYS A 80 3.82 -11.68 -3.98
C LYS A 80 3.14 -10.90 -5.10
N GLY A 81 2.61 -9.72 -4.81
CA GLY A 81 1.91 -8.86 -5.76
C GLY A 81 2.61 -7.52 -6.11
N PRO A 82 3.94 -7.45 -6.30
CA PRO A 82 4.60 -6.18 -6.62
C PRO A 82 4.17 -5.63 -7.98
N SER A 83 3.58 -6.46 -8.86
CA SER A 83 3.08 -6.07 -10.18
C SER A 83 1.94 -5.04 -10.16
N VAL A 84 1.27 -4.82 -9.02
CA VAL A 84 0.21 -3.81 -8.88
C VAL A 84 0.77 -2.44 -8.43
N MET A 85 2.06 -2.36 -8.12
CA MET A 85 2.70 -1.15 -7.56
C MET A 85 3.27 -0.21 -8.61
N TYR A 86 3.39 -0.62 -9.88
CA TYR A 86 3.73 0.29 -10.97
C TYR A 86 2.46 0.96 -11.48
N LYS A 87 1.98 1.98 -10.76
CA LYS A 87 1.23 3.03 -11.44
C LYS A 87 2.26 3.82 -12.25
N GLU A 88 2.20 3.71 -13.57
CA GLU A 88 3.00 4.55 -14.47
C GLU A 88 2.86 6.01 -14.05
N LYS A 89 4.00 6.72 -13.95
CA LYS A 89 4.05 8.15 -13.69
C LYS A 89 3.18 8.82 -14.76
N LYS A 90 2.08 9.45 -14.34
CA LYS A 90 1.06 9.99 -15.27
C LYS A 90 1.56 11.17 -16.13
N TRP A 91 2.76 11.68 -15.84
CA TRP A 91 3.37 12.84 -16.47
C TRP A 91 4.86 12.55 -16.62
N ASN A 92 5.38 12.66 -17.84
CA ASN A 92 6.82 12.66 -18.07
C ASN A 92 7.35 14.09 -17.90
N GLU A 93 8.67 14.25 -17.71
CA GLU A 93 9.30 15.58 -17.56
C GLU A 93 9.07 16.49 -18.77
N GLU A 94 8.74 15.92 -19.93
CA GLU A 94 8.38 16.64 -21.16
C GLU A 94 6.97 17.26 -21.11
N ASP A 95 6.12 16.85 -20.16
CA ASP A 95 4.73 17.32 -20.02
C ASP A 95 4.55 18.45 -18.97
N ILE A 96 5.66 18.98 -18.41
CA ILE A 96 5.68 20.04 -17.36
C ILE A 96 5.97 21.42 -17.95
#